data_AF-A0A060YJV2-F1
#
_entry.id   AF-A0A060YJV2-F1
#
_cell.length_a   1.000
_cell.length_b   1.000
_cell.length_c   1.000
_cell.angle_alpha   90.00
_cell.angle_beta   90.00
_cell.angle_gamma   90.00
#
_symmetry.space_group_name_H-M   'P 1'
#
loop_
_entity.id
_entity.type
_entity.pdbx_description
1 polymer ?
#
loop_
_entity_poly.entity_id
_entity_poly.type
_entity_poly.pdbx_seq_one_letter_code
_entity_poly.pdbx_strand_id
1 'polypeptide(L)'
;HSDGGDENPTVSHKADCFFCFSFFFWFSVSLALSFRDNNFIKDFPQLADGLMVIPLPVEEQCRGVLSEPLSNVQLLTGDAKFNEAMGYPMVQQWRVRSNLYKVKLSAITLSTGFSKVLKTLTAESSREELLSFIQQYGSHYVSEALYGSELSCTIYFPSKKAQQQLWLQYQKVLHMLKLNSGH
;
A
#
# COMPACT_ATOMS: atom_id res chain seq x y z
N HIS A 1 2.86 38.44 -23.41
CA HIS A 1 1.93 38.37 -22.28
C HIS A 1 2.36 37.15 -21.49
N SER A 2 3.13 37.37 -20.42
CA SER A 2 3.80 36.30 -19.68
C SER A 2 2.76 35.61 -18.81
N ASP A 3 2.45 34.35 -19.14
CA ASP A 3 1.55 33.52 -18.35
C ASP A 3 2.23 33.26 -17.00
N GLY A 4 1.59 33.72 -15.93
CA GLY A 4 1.99 33.44 -14.56
C GLY A 4 1.80 31.95 -14.31
N GLY A 5 2.87 31.18 -14.41
CA GLY A 5 2.87 29.79 -13.98
C GLY A 5 2.60 29.76 -12.48
N ASP A 6 1.48 29.16 -12.09
CA ASP A 6 1.08 28.96 -10.70
C ASP A 6 2.27 28.48 -9.85
N GLU A 7 2.75 29.33 -8.95
CA GLU A 7 3.85 29.02 -8.03
C GLU A 7 3.41 28.12 -6.86
N ASN A 8 2.14 27.71 -6.85
CA ASN A 8 1.56 26.93 -5.77
C ASN A 8 1.75 25.42 -5.95
N PRO A 9 2.13 24.70 -4.89
CA PRO A 9 2.25 23.25 -4.95
C PRO A 9 0.89 22.60 -5.18
N THR A 10 0.85 21.60 -6.06
CA THR A 10 -0.37 20.82 -6.32
C THR A 10 -0.32 19.51 -5.54
N VAL A 11 -1.44 19.11 -4.94
CA VAL A 11 -1.53 17.86 -4.17
C VAL A 11 -2.48 16.90 -4.88
N SER A 12 -2.00 15.70 -5.17
CA SER A 12 -2.83 14.60 -5.67
C SER A 12 -3.04 13.56 -4.56
N HIS A 13 -4.25 13.02 -4.48
CA HIS A 13 -4.65 12.04 -3.47
C HIS A 13 -4.95 10.70 -4.11
N LYS A 14 -4.42 9.62 -3.51
CA LYS A 14 -4.77 8.24 -3.82
C LYS A 14 -5.10 7.52 -2.52
N ALA A 15 -6.35 7.14 -2.35
CA ALA A 15 -6.80 6.31 -1.24
C ALA A 15 -6.84 4.85 -1.71
N ASP A 16 -5.92 4.03 -1.21
CA ASP A 16 -5.84 2.61 -1.54
C ASP A 16 -6.55 1.82 -0.42
N CYS A 17 -7.88 1.72 -0.48
CA CYS A 17 -8.68 0.86 0.40
C CYS A 17 -8.80 -0.59 -0.11
N PHE A 18 -8.10 -0.95 -1.19
CA PHE A 18 -8.50 -2.07 -2.06
C PHE A 18 -7.83 -3.43 -1.76
N PHE A 19 -6.97 -3.55 -0.75
CA PHE A 19 -6.17 -4.77 -0.58
C PHE A 19 -6.92 -5.97 0.06
N CYS A 20 -8.11 -5.79 0.63
CA CYS A 20 -8.87 -6.90 1.23
C CYS A 20 -9.46 -7.89 0.18
N PHE A 21 -9.94 -7.40 -0.97
CA PHE A 21 -10.75 -8.22 -1.87
C PHE A 21 -9.95 -9.23 -2.70
N SER A 22 -8.77 -8.85 -3.20
CA SER A 22 -7.97 -9.77 -4.04
C SER A 22 -7.40 -10.94 -3.24
N PHE A 23 -7.12 -10.77 -1.95
CA PHE A 23 -6.60 -11.84 -1.13
C PHE A 23 -7.67 -12.89 -0.78
N PHE A 24 -8.87 -12.44 -0.38
CA PHE A 24 -9.98 -13.35 -0.08
C PHE A 24 -10.37 -14.22 -1.29
N PHE A 25 -10.31 -13.66 -2.50
CA PHE A 25 -10.63 -14.39 -3.72
C PHE A 25 -9.66 -15.55 -3.98
N TRP A 26 -8.36 -15.31 -3.84
CA TRP A 26 -7.33 -16.32 -4.04
C TRP A 26 -7.27 -17.34 -2.89
N PHE A 27 -7.51 -16.88 -1.67
CA PHE A 27 -7.57 -17.71 -0.48
C PHE A 27 -8.69 -18.75 -0.53
N SER A 28 -9.88 -18.35 -1.04
CA SER A 28 -11.03 -19.25 -1.18
C SER A 28 -10.86 -20.36 -2.22
N VAL A 29 -9.92 -20.23 -3.16
CA VAL A 29 -9.71 -21.20 -4.25
C VAL A 29 -8.74 -22.31 -3.81
N SER A 30 -7.68 -21.96 -3.09
CA SER A 30 -6.62 -22.92 -2.72
C SER A 30 -6.76 -23.45 -1.29
N LEU A 31 -7.32 -22.68 -0.36
CA LEU A 31 -7.55 -23.10 1.04
C LEU A 31 -9.04 -23.33 1.33
N ALA A 32 -9.32 -24.32 2.18
CA ALA A 32 -10.66 -24.55 2.70
C ALA A 32 -10.98 -23.48 3.75
N LEU A 33 -11.99 -22.67 3.47
CA LEU A 33 -12.59 -21.78 4.46
C LEU A 33 -13.54 -22.60 5.33
N SER A 34 -13.25 -22.67 6.63
CA SER A 34 -14.18 -23.18 7.64
C SER A 34 -14.34 -22.13 8.74
N PHE A 35 -15.49 -22.13 9.41
CA PHE A 35 -15.86 -21.17 10.46
C PHE A 35 -16.29 -21.93 11.72
N ARG A 36 -15.55 -22.98 12.06
CA ARG A 36 -15.83 -23.85 13.21
C ARG A 36 -15.22 -23.27 14.48
N ASP A 37 -14.15 -22.50 14.36
CA ASP A 37 -13.50 -21.82 15.47
C ASP A 37 -14.14 -20.44 15.70
N ASN A 38 -14.36 -20.09 16.97
CA ASN A 38 -14.88 -18.78 17.38
C ASN A 38 -13.80 -17.70 17.27
N ASN A 39 -13.33 -17.44 16.06
CA ASN A 39 -12.28 -16.48 15.77
C ASN A 39 -12.89 -15.09 15.52
N PHE A 40 -13.12 -14.36 16.60
CA PHE A 40 -13.70 -13.02 16.57
C PHE A 40 -12.63 -11.96 16.83
N ILE A 41 -12.67 -10.90 16.02
CA ILE A 41 -11.93 -9.66 16.25
C ILE A 41 -12.95 -8.57 16.51
N LYS A 42 -12.56 -7.63 17.36
CA LYS A 42 -13.34 -6.44 17.65
C LYS A 42 -13.80 -5.79 16.33
N ASP A 43 -15.10 -5.56 16.21
CA ASP A 43 -15.78 -4.89 15.10
C ASP A 43 -15.86 -5.65 13.76
N PHE A 44 -15.41 -6.91 13.69
CA PHE A 44 -15.52 -7.74 12.47
C PHE A 44 -16.38 -9.01 12.68
N PRO A 45 -17.05 -9.50 11.62
CA PRO A 45 -17.70 -10.81 11.64
C PRO A 45 -16.67 -11.94 11.83
N GLN A 46 -17.17 -13.15 12.13
CA GLN A 46 -16.34 -14.34 12.34
C GLN A 46 -15.35 -14.56 11.20
N LEU A 47 -14.07 -14.73 11.53
CA LEU A 47 -13.02 -15.03 10.57
C LEU A 47 -12.91 -16.53 10.34
N ALA A 48 -12.34 -16.89 9.19
CA ALA A 48 -12.09 -18.29 8.90
C ALA A 48 -11.05 -18.89 9.84
N ASP A 49 -11.22 -20.18 10.11
CA ASP A 49 -10.36 -20.99 10.95
C ASP A 49 -8.93 -20.98 10.41
N GLY A 50 -7.95 -20.97 11.31
CA GLY A 50 -6.52 -20.95 10.94
C GLY A 50 -5.96 -19.57 10.56
N LEU A 51 -6.79 -18.51 10.49
CA LEU A 51 -6.31 -17.13 10.38
C LEU A 51 -6.00 -16.55 11.76
N MET A 52 -4.77 -16.08 11.97
CA MET A 52 -4.40 -15.33 13.16
C MET A 52 -4.25 -13.87 12.78
N VAL A 53 -4.97 -12.98 13.47
CA VAL A 53 -4.89 -11.55 13.19
C VAL A 53 -4.43 -10.81 14.44
N ILE A 54 -3.43 -9.96 14.25
CA ILE A 54 -2.72 -9.27 15.31
C ILE A 54 -2.78 -7.78 14.98
N PRO A 55 -3.46 -6.94 15.77
CA PRO A 55 -3.42 -5.49 15.57
C PRO A 55 -2.00 -4.98 15.79
N LEU A 56 -1.55 -4.06 14.94
CA LEU A 56 -0.24 -3.42 15.11
C LEU A 56 -0.25 -2.50 16.34
N PRO A 57 0.92 -2.32 16.99
CA PRO A 57 1.03 -1.50 18.19
C PRO A 57 0.73 -0.03 17.87
N VAL A 58 0.30 0.73 18.88
CA VAL A 58 -0.28 2.07 18.71
C VAL A 58 0.69 3.08 18.08
N GLU A 59 1.99 2.85 18.22
CA GLU A 59 3.06 3.67 17.64
C GLU A 59 3.11 3.57 16.10
N GLU A 60 2.61 2.45 15.55
CA GLU A 60 2.51 2.23 14.11
C GLU A 60 1.12 2.57 13.55
N GLN A 61 0.12 2.68 14.43
CA GLN A 61 -1.24 3.09 14.06
C GLN A 61 -1.30 4.59 13.79
N CYS A 62 -2.00 4.97 12.72
CA CYS A 62 -2.21 6.37 12.32
C CYS A 62 -0.90 7.17 12.13
N ARG A 63 0.17 6.48 11.75
CA ARG A 63 1.48 7.10 11.53
C ARG A 63 1.59 7.65 10.11
N GLY A 64 1.88 8.95 10.01
CA GLY A 64 2.25 9.62 8.77
C GLY A 64 3.76 9.60 8.52
N VAL A 65 4.16 9.26 7.30
CA VAL A 65 5.56 9.32 6.83
C VAL A 65 5.60 10.23 5.62
N LEU A 66 6.49 11.22 5.67
CA LEU A 66 6.81 12.09 4.54
C LEU A 66 8.14 11.62 3.94
N SER A 67 8.16 11.30 2.65
CA SER A 67 9.37 10.88 1.94
C SER A 67 10.34 12.04 1.76
N GLU A 68 11.59 11.75 1.43
CA GLU A 68 12.50 12.78 0.93
C GLU A 68 12.00 13.33 -0.43
N PRO A 69 12.25 14.62 -0.73
CA PRO A 69 11.88 15.22 -2.00
C PRO A 69 12.80 14.72 -3.12
N LEU A 70 12.20 14.21 -4.20
CA LEU A 70 12.92 13.68 -5.38
C LEU A 70 12.58 14.50 -6.63
N SER A 71 13.47 14.51 -7.63
CA SER A 71 13.15 15.14 -8.92
C SER A 71 12.13 14.30 -9.69
N ASN A 72 11.11 14.94 -10.24
CA ASN A 72 10.10 14.24 -11.04
C ASN A 72 10.62 13.96 -12.45
N VAL A 73 11.38 12.88 -12.59
CA VAL A 73 11.98 12.45 -13.87
C VAL A 73 10.96 12.01 -14.92
N GLN A 74 9.72 11.68 -14.52
CA GLN A 74 8.65 11.31 -15.46
C GLN A 74 8.19 12.50 -16.30
N LEU A 75 8.32 13.72 -15.79
CA LEU A 75 8.09 14.94 -16.55
C LEU A 75 9.22 15.24 -17.55
N LEU A 76 10.35 14.51 -17.47
CA LEU A 76 11.49 14.65 -18.39
C LEU A 76 11.46 13.62 -19.52
N THR A 77 10.63 12.59 -19.41
CA THR A 77 10.42 11.61 -20.49
C THR A 77 9.34 12.12 -21.45
N GLY A 78 9.68 13.10 -22.31
CA GLY A 78 8.78 13.66 -23.33
C GLY A 78 9.16 15.10 -23.74
N ASP A 79 8.21 15.84 -24.32
CA ASP A 79 8.33 17.29 -24.60
C ASP A 79 8.23 18.09 -23.29
N ALA A 80 9.27 17.99 -22.48
CA ALA A 80 9.35 18.59 -21.16
C ALA A 80 9.48 20.12 -21.27
N LYS A 81 8.37 20.84 -21.07
CA LYS A 81 8.40 22.30 -20.86
C LYS A 81 8.76 22.58 -19.40
N PHE A 82 10.04 22.63 -19.08
CA PHE A 82 10.51 23.09 -17.77
C PHE A 82 11.31 24.39 -17.91
N ASN A 83 11.23 25.24 -16.89
CA ASN A 83 11.98 26.49 -16.85
C ASN A 83 13.38 26.21 -16.27
N GLU A 84 14.42 26.30 -17.10
CA GLU A 84 15.81 26.08 -16.68
C GLU A 84 16.24 26.98 -15.52
N ALA A 85 15.72 28.21 -15.44
CA ALA A 85 16.02 29.13 -14.35
C ALA A 85 15.39 28.71 -13.01
N MET A 86 14.30 27.94 -13.04
CA MET A 86 13.64 27.39 -11.85
C MET A 86 14.22 26.03 -11.45
N GLY A 87 14.83 25.31 -12.40
CA GLY A 87 15.38 23.96 -12.20
C GLY A 87 14.32 22.87 -12.29
N TYR A 88 14.67 21.65 -11.91
CA TYR A 88 13.79 20.50 -12.07
C TYR A 88 12.57 20.54 -11.13
N PRO A 89 11.38 20.12 -11.62
CA PRO A 89 10.22 19.93 -10.78
C PRO A 89 10.48 18.82 -9.76
N MET A 90 9.98 19.00 -8.54
CA MET A 90 10.17 18.05 -7.45
C MET A 90 8.86 17.37 -7.08
N VAL A 91 8.97 16.16 -6.56
CA VAL A 91 7.86 15.36 -6.06
C VAL A 91 8.19 14.85 -4.66
N GLN A 92 7.20 14.88 -3.77
CA GLN A 92 7.33 14.36 -2.42
C GLN A 92 6.07 13.58 -2.05
N GLN A 93 6.24 12.39 -1.48
CA GLN A 93 5.12 11.52 -1.14
C GLN A 93 4.86 11.58 0.37
N TRP A 94 3.60 11.80 0.72
CA TRP A 94 3.13 11.70 2.09
C TRP A 94 2.18 10.52 2.21
N ARG A 95 2.48 9.59 3.11
CA ARG A 95 1.67 8.39 3.31
C ARG A 95 1.26 8.28 4.77
N VAL A 96 -0.02 8.05 5.02
CA VAL A 96 -0.57 7.77 6.35
C VAL A 96 -1.16 6.37 6.33
N ARG A 97 -0.77 5.57 7.31
CA ARG A 97 -1.31 4.23 7.52
C ARG A 97 -2.09 4.19 8.82
N SER A 98 -3.29 3.64 8.78
CA SER A 98 -4.20 3.55 9.92
C SER A 98 -4.92 2.21 9.90
N ASN A 99 -5.46 1.82 11.06
CA ASN A 99 -6.24 0.60 11.22
C ASN A 99 -5.48 -0.65 10.73
N LEU A 100 -4.22 -0.77 11.13
CA LEU A 100 -3.31 -1.79 10.66
C LEU A 100 -3.46 -3.12 11.41
N TYR A 101 -3.59 -4.22 10.67
CA TYR A 101 -3.67 -5.59 11.18
C TYR A 101 -2.72 -6.51 10.44
N LYS A 102 -1.90 -7.23 11.20
CA LYS A 102 -1.06 -8.29 10.69
C LYS A 102 -1.86 -9.59 10.69
N VAL A 103 -2.11 -10.15 9.51
CA VAL A 103 -2.82 -11.41 9.34
C VAL A 103 -1.80 -12.48 8.97
N LYS A 104 -1.78 -13.59 9.72
CA LYS A 104 -0.93 -14.75 9.49
C LYS A 104 -1.79 -16.00 9.34
N LEU A 105 -1.30 -16.95 8.57
CA LEU A 105 -1.84 -18.31 8.54
C LEU A 105 -1.18 -19.15 9.62
N SER A 106 -1.97 -19.56 10.62
CA SER A 106 -1.54 -20.44 11.71
C SER A 106 -1.78 -21.92 11.38
N ALA A 107 -2.78 -22.22 10.57
CA ALA A 107 -3.08 -23.58 10.12
C ALA A 107 -3.61 -23.55 8.68
N ILE A 108 -3.18 -24.51 7.87
CA ILE A 108 -3.53 -24.59 6.44
C ILE A 108 -4.31 -25.88 6.21
N THR A 109 -5.57 -25.75 5.85
CA THR A 109 -6.37 -26.83 5.28
C THR A 109 -6.54 -26.58 3.79
N LEU A 110 -6.02 -27.48 2.95
CA LEU A 110 -6.17 -27.38 1.49
C LEU A 110 -7.63 -27.52 1.09
N SER A 111 -8.06 -26.75 0.09
CA SER A 111 -9.41 -26.92 -0.46
C SER A 111 -9.56 -28.30 -1.10
N THR A 112 -10.78 -28.86 -1.06
CA THR A 112 -11.06 -30.17 -1.66
C THR A 112 -10.86 -30.16 -3.18
N GLY A 113 -11.16 -29.02 -3.83
CA GLY A 113 -10.90 -28.82 -5.26
C GLY A 113 -9.42 -28.82 -5.58
N PHE A 114 -8.61 -28.07 -4.82
CA PHE A 114 -7.16 -28.02 -5.01
C PHE A 114 -6.50 -29.38 -4.77
N SER A 115 -6.91 -30.09 -3.72
CA SER A 115 -6.39 -31.43 -3.40
C SER A 115 -6.70 -32.47 -4.48
N LYS A 116 -7.82 -32.32 -5.22
CA LYS A 116 -8.15 -33.21 -6.35
C LYS A 116 -7.24 -32.95 -7.54
N VAL A 117 -7.04 -31.68 -7.91
CA VAL A 117 -6.17 -31.30 -9.03
C VAL A 117 -4.70 -31.65 -8.74
N LEU A 118 -4.26 -31.47 -7.49
CA LEU A 118 -2.93 -31.91 -7.06
C LEU A 118 -2.73 -33.42 -7.20
N LYS A 119 -3.76 -34.24 -6.94
CA LYS A 119 -3.68 -35.70 -7.09
C LYS A 119 -3.65 -36.14 -8.55
N THR A 120 -4.20 -35.34 -9.46
CA THR A 120 -4.14 -35.62 -10.90
C THR A 120 -2.80 -35.22 -11.52
N LEU A 121 -2.09 -34.27 -10.91
CA LEU A 121 -0.72 -33.93 -11.30
C LEU A 121 0.23 -35.01 -10.75
N THR A 122 0.86 -35.77 -11.65
CA THR A 122 1.80 -36.85 -11.29
C THR A 122 3.17 -36.58 -11.89
N ALA A 123 4.16 -37.44 -11.63
CA ALA A 123 5.52 -37.28 -12.18
C ALA A 123 5.57 -37.32 -13.72
N GLU A 124 4.51 -37.81 -14.38
CA GLU A 124 4.38 -37.91 -15.83
C GLU A 124 3.58 -36.74 -16.44
N SER A 125 3.16 -35.76 -15.64
CA SER A 125 2.36 -34.63 -16.13
C SER A 125 3.11 -33.78 -17.16
N SER A 126 2.36 -33.32 -18.16
CA SER A 126 2.92 -32.50 -19.25
C SER A 126 3.22 -31.07 -18.79
N ARG A 127 4.07 -30.37 -19.54
CA ARG A 127 4.38 -28.96 -19.29
C ARG A 127 3.12 -28.09 -19.38
N GLU A 128 2.23 -28.40 -20.32
CA GLU A 128 1.00 -27.68 -20.59
C GLU A 128 0.01 -27.79 -19.42
N GLU A 129 -0.11 -28.99 -18.83
CA GLU A 129 -0.89 -29.21 -17.61
C GLU A 129 -0.34 -28.38 -16.44
N LEU A 130 0.97 -28.39 -16.22
CA LEU A 130 1.60 -27.62 -15.14
C LEU A 130 1.42 -26.10 -15.34
N LEU A 131 1.55 -25.62 -16.59
CA LEU A 131 1.30 -24.23 -16.93
C LEU A 131 -0.16 -23.83 -16.70
N SER A 132 -1.12 -24.68 -17.09
CA SER A 132 -2.54 -24.41 -16.83
C SER A 132 -2.86 -24.37 -15.33
N PHE A 133 -2.21 -25.24 -14.54
CA PHE A 133 -2.32 -25.22 -13.08
C PHE A 133 -1.80 -23.91 -12.49
N ILE A 134 -0.61 -23.47 -12.87
CA ILE A 134 -0.04 -22.20 -12.41
C ILE A 134 -0.88 -21.02 -12.93
N GLN A 135 -1.45 -21.09 -14.13
CA GLN A 135 -2.32 -20.01 -14.61
C GLN A 135 -3.61 -19.90 -13.77
N GLN A 136 -4.14 -21.03 -13.30
CA GLN A 136 -5.39 -21.08 -12.55
C GLN A 136 -5.22 -20.81 -11.04
N TYR A 137 -4.20 -21.40 -10.42
CA TYR A 137 -3.95 -21.35 -8.98
C TYR A 137 -2.74 -20.50 -8.59
N GLY A 138 -2.04 -19.94 -9.57
CA GLY A 138 -0.77 -19.22 -9.45
C GLY A 138 0.35 -19.99 -8.76
N SER A 139 1.41 -19.26 -8.43
CA SER A 139 2.68 -19.86 -8.02
C SER A 139 2.93 -19.84 -6.52
N HIS A 140 2.24 -18.98 -5.77
CA HIS A 140 2.49 -18.75 -4.35
C HIS A 140 1.19 -18.51 -3.59
N TYR A 141 1.12 -18.96 -2.35
CA TYR A 141 0.09 -18.52 -1.40
C TYR A 141 0.69 -17.48 -0.44
N VAL A 142 -0.13 -16.60 0.12
CA VAL A 142 0.35 -15.60 1.09
C VAL A 142 0.20 -16.16 2.50
N SER A 143 1.31 -16.35 3.20
CA SER A 143 1.35 -16.84 4.58
C SER A 143 1.16 -15.73 5.61
N GLU A 144 1.55 -14.51 5.28
CA GLU A 144 1.50 -13.34 6.15
C GLU A 144 1.27 -12.08 5.31
N ALA A 145 0.35 -11.23 5.75
CA ALA A 145 0.02 -9.98 5.10
C ALA A 145 -0.33 -8.88 6.11
N LEU A 146 -0.10 -7.63 5.71
CA LEU A 146 -0.47 -6.45 6.46
C LEU A 146 -1.69 -5.80 5.81
N TYR A 147 -2.78 -5.75 6.55
CA TYR A 147 -4.03 -5.10 6.15
C TYR A 147 -4.20 -3.78 6.88
N GLY A 148 -5.00 -2.89 6.30
CA GLY A 148 -5.43 -1.66 6.92
C GLY A 148 -5.83 -0.61 5.90
N SER A 149 -5.92 0.63 6.34
CA SER A 149 -6.27 1.78 5.51
C SER A 149 -5.05 2.63 5.27
N GLU A 150 -4.71 2.82 3.99
CA GLU A 150 -3.58 3.63 3.57
C GLU A 150 -4.05 4.82 2.72
N LEU A 151 -3.71 6.01 3.16
CA LEU A 151 -3.84 7.24 2.38
C LEU A 151 -2.46 7.62 1.86
N SER A 152 -2.31 7.73 0.54
CA SER A 152 -1.09 8.20 -0.09
C SER A 152 -1.39 9.48 -0.86
N CYS A 153 -0.61 10.52 -0.59
CA CYS A 153 -0.68 11.80 -1.27
C CYS A 153 0.66 12.09 -1.94
N THR A 154 0.61 12.68 -3.13
CA THR A 154 1.79 13.11 -3.86
C THR A 154 1.72 14.62 -4.00
N ILE A 155 2.75 15.30 -3.49
CA ILE A 155 2.90 16.75 -3.53
C ILE A 155 3.87 17.08 -4.66
N TYR A 156 3.41 17.91 -5.59
CA TYR A 156 4.20 18.38 -6.71
C TYR A 156 4.66 19.80 -6.44
N PHE A 157 5.97 20.02 -6.54
CA PHE A 157 6.58 21.33 -6.42
C PHE A 157 7.14 21.78 -7.78
N PRO A 158 6.98 23.07 -8.13
CA PRO A 158 7.45 23.59 -9.40
C PRO A 158 8.98 23.61 -9.50
N SER A 159 9.68 23.71 -8.36
CA SER A 159 11.14 23.69 -8.31
C SER A 159 11.68 23.20 -6.96
N LYS A 160 12.97 22.82 -6.96
CA LYS A 160 13.72 22.55 -5.74
C LYS A 160 13.80 23.75 -4.79
N LYS A 161 13.95 24.96 -5.34
CA LYS A 161 14.03 26.20 -4.54
C LYS A 161 12.71 26.45 -3.81
N ALA A 162 11.58 26.33 -4.50
CA ALA A 162 10.26 26.50 -3.90
C ALA A 162 10.01 25.47 -2.78
N GLN A 163 10.36 24.20 -3.02
CA GLN A 163 10.24 23.14 -2.01
C GLN A 163 11.04 23.46 -0.75
N GLN A 164 12.31 23.88 -0.88
CA GLN A 164 13.16 24.21 0.27
C GLN A 164 12.66 25.43 1.05
N GLN A 165 12.21 26.48 0.35
CA GLN A 165 11.66 27.67 0.99
C GLN A 165 10.39 27.33 1.78
N LEU A 166 9.44 26.62 1.16
CA LEU A 166 8.21 26.19 1.83
C LEU A 166 8.49 25.29 3.03
N TRP A 167 9.46 24.37 2.93
CA TRP A 167 9.87 23.51 4.04
C TRP A 167 10.41 24.31 5.22
N LEU A 168 11.32 25.26 4.98
CA LEU A 168 11.88 26.12 6.03
C LEU A 168 10.80 27.01 6.69
N GLN A 169 9.85 27.52 5.90
CA GLN A 169 8.72 28.30 6.44
C GLN A 169 7.82 27.42 7.31
N TYR A 170 7.49 26.21 6.84
CA TYR A 170 6.71 25.25 7.61
C TYR A 170 7.38 24.91 8.94
N GLN A 171 8.69 24.65 8.96
CA GLN A 171 9.43 24.38 10.19
C GLN A 171 9.38 25.55 11.18
N LYS A 172 9.50 26.79 10.70
CA LYS A 172 9.38 27.98 11.55
C LYS A 172 7.99 28.10 12.17
N VAL A 173 6.93 27.96 11.37
CA VAL A 173 5.54 28.02 11.86
C VAL A 173 5.28 26.89 12.85
N LEU A 174 5.70 25.67 12.54
CA LEU A 174 5.55 24.52 13.42
C LEU A 174 6.27 24.73 14.77
N HIS A 175 7.49 25.28 14.74
CA HIS A 175 8.23 25.61 15.95
C HIS A 175 7.51 26.66 16.80
N MET A 176 6.98 27.72 16.17
CA MET A 176 6.19 28.73 16.89
C MET A 176 4.90 28.16 17.49
N LEU A 177 4.22 27.25 16.77
CA LEU A 177 3.02 26.57 17.29
C LEU A 177 3.34 25.71 18.50
N LYS A 178 4.47 24.96 18.48
CA LYS A 178 4.92 24.17 19.62
C LYS A 178 5.16 25.05 20.86
N LEU A 179 5.85 26.17 20.69
CA LEU A 179 6.09 27.13 21.78
C LEU A 179 4.80 27.70 22.37
N ASN A 180 3.80 28.00 21.53
CA ASN A 180 2.51 28.50 22.00
C ASN A 180 1.62 27.42 22.63
N SER A 181 1.84 26.15 22.33
CA SER A 181 1.09 25.03 22.93
C SER A 181 1.58 24.58 24.31
N GLY A 182 2.61 25.22 24.89
CA GLY A 182 2.99 25.02 26.29
C GLY A 182 3.52 23.62 26.64
N HIS A 183 4.03 22.89 25.67
CA HIS A 183 4.72 21.60 25.84
C HIS A 183 6.19 21.71 25.43
#